data_AF-A0A533UQ00-F1
#
_entry.id   AF-A0A533UQ00-F1
#
_cell.length_a   1.000
_cell.length_b   1.000
_cell.length_c   1.000
_cell.angle_alpha   90.00
_cell.angle_beta   90.00
_cell.angle_gamma   90.00
#
_symmetry.space_group_name_H-M   'P 1'
#
loop_
_entity.id
_entity.type
_entity.pdbx_description
1 polymer ?
#
loop_
_entity_poly.entity_id
_entity_poly.type
_entity_poly.pdbx_seq_one_letter_code
_entity_poly.pdbx_strand_id
1 'polypeptide(L)' 'MASKSRAVSAKGVEEFKPYITRALPITANLVCADNTGAKILRIAQVTRIKGRHSRMPSAAVGDFVNVTVKKGNA' A
#
# COMPACT_ATOMS: atom_id res chain seq x y z
N MET A 1 10.14 26.62 11.91
CA MET A 1 9.84 25.20 11.57
C MET A 1 11.16 24.45 11.55
N ALA A 2 11.41 23.61 12.56
CA ALA A 2 12.72 22.98 12.73
C ALA A 2 13.11 22.17 11.48
N SER A 3 14.28 22.45 10.93
CA SER A 3 14.88 21.67 9.86
C SER A 3 15.09 20.24 10.37
N LYS A 4 14.53 19.28 9.63
CA LYS A 4 14.51 17.85 9.95
C LYS A 4 15.88 17.39 10.47
N SER A 5 15.91 16.88 11.70
CA SER A 5 17.11 16.33 12.33
C SER A 5 17.63 15.12 11.53
N ARG A 6 18.94 14.88 11.59
CA ARG A 6 19.71 13.87 10.83
C ARG A 6 19.19 12.43 10.86
N ALA A 7 18.20 12.11 11.71
CA ALA A 7 17.49 10.84 11.70
C ALA A 7 16.57 10.65 10.46
N VAL A 8 16.25 11.74 9.73
CA VAL A 8 15.37 11.74 8.56
C VAL A 8 16.16 11.60 7.23
N SER A 9 17.39 11.05 7.27
CA SER A 9 18.18 10.83 6.06
C SER A 9 17.86 9.52 5.31
N ALA A 10 17.08 8.62 5.93
CA ALA A 10 16.46 7.54 5.19
C ALA A 10 15.29 8.15 4.41
N LYS A 11 15.50 8.39 3.10
CA LYS A 11 14.40 8.69 2.20
C LYS A 11 13.34 7.62 2.42
N GLY A 12 12.22 7.95 3.05
CA GLY A 12 11.16 7.00 3.33
C GLY A 12 10.67 6.36 2.03
N VAL A 13 9.90 5.27 2.09
CA VAL A 13 9.38 4.64 0.86
C VAL A 13 8.58 5.62 -0.02
N GLU A 14 8.02 6.68 0.58
CA GLU A 14 7.42 7.79 -0.16
C GLU A 14 8.45 8.69 -0.90
N GLU A 15 9.65 8.88 -0.36
CA GLU A 15 10.72 9.71 -0.92
C GLU A 15 11.65 8.92 -1.87
N PHE A 16 11.85 7.62 -1.64
CA PHE A 16 12.63 6.74 -2.51
C PHE A 16 12.12 5.29 -2.47
N LYS A 17 11.61 4.83 -3.61
CA LYS A 17 11.20 3.45 -3.83
C LYS A 17 11.85 2.92 -5.12
N PRO A 18 12.61 1.80 -5.08
CA PRO A 18 13.10 1.17 -6.29
C PRO A 18 11.93 0.67 -7.14
N TYR A 19 12.14 0.52 -8.45
CA TYR A 19 11.10 -0.03 -9.32
C TYR A 19 10.82 -1.48 -8.93
N ILE A 20 9.56 -1.75 -8.55
CA ILE A 20 9.05 -3.08 -8.20
C ILE A 20 7.81 -3.32 -9.04
N THR A 21 7.72 -4.51 -9.66
CA THR A 21 6.57 -4.91 -10.45
C THR A 21 5.28 -4.87 -9.62
N ARG A 22 4.25 -4.22 -10.16
CA ARG A 22 2.94 -4.04 -9.51
C ARG A 22 2.07 -5.26 -9.76
N ALA A 23 2.20 -6.28 -8.91
CA ALA A 23 1.54 -7.57 -9.09
C ALA A 23 0.17 -7.70 -8.41
N LEU A 24 -0.25 -6.73 -7.58
CA LEU A 24 -1.44 -6.85 -6.74
C LEU A 24 -2.59 -5.97 -7.26
N PRO A 25 -3.50 -6.47 -8.11
CA PRO A 25 -4.64 -5.68 -8.59
C PRO A 25 -5.62 -5.34 -7.46
N ILE A 26 -6.52 -4.37 -7.69
CA ILE A 26 -7.54 -3.98 -6.69
C ILE A 26 -8.37 -5.16 -6.16
N THR A 27 -8.61 -6.22 -6.92
CA THR A 27 -9.41 -7.36 -6.46
C THR A 27 -8.63 -8.36 -5.58
N ALA A 28 -7.33 -8.14 -5.38
CA ALA A 28 -6.47 -9.05 -4.63
C ALA A 28 -6.84 -9.09 -3.14
N ASN A 29 -6.85 -10.31 -2.60
CA ASN A 29 -6.92 -10.54 -1.17
C ASN A 29 -5.50 -10.66 -0.60
N LEU A 30 -5.27 -10.05 0.56
CA LEU A 30 -4.02 -10.06 1.30
C LEU A 30 -4.25 -10.67 2.68
N VAL A 31 -3.27 -11.43 3.16
CA VAL A 31 -3.23 -11.83 4.57
C VAL A 31 -2.75 -10.64 5.39
N CYS A 32 -3.48 -10.31 6.45
CA CYS A 32 -3.09 -9.24 7.34
C CYS A 32 -1.89 -9.67 8.18
N ALA A 33 -0.84 -8.84 8.22
CA ALA A 33 0.38 -9.07 8.98
C ALA A 33 0.48 -8.10 10.17
N ASP A 34 -0.66 -7.78 10.77
CA ASP A 34 -0.78 -6.96 11.96
C ASP A 34 -1.48 -7.75 13.08
N ASN A 35 -1.54 -7.16 14.27
CA ASN A 35 -2.20 -7.72 15.45
C ASN A 35 -3.53 -7.00 15.77
N THR A 36 -4.14 -6.32 14.78
CA THR A 36 -5.36 -5.51 15.00
C THR A 36 -6.64 -6.35 15.00
N GLY A 37 -6.56 -7.64 14.62
CA GLY A 37 -7.70 -8.55 14.55
C GLY A 37 -8.22 -8.76 13.11
N ALA A 38 -7.76 -7.98 12.14
CA ALA A 38 -7.97 -8.28 10.73
C ALA A 38 -7.16 -9.53 10.31
N LYS A 39 -7.73 -10.38 9.44
CA LYS A 39 -7.10 -11.61 8.95
C LYS A 39 -6.93 -11.58 7.43
N ILE A 40 -7.99 -11.22 6.72
CA ILE A 40 -7.98 -11.09 5.26
C ILE A 40 -8.44 -9.68 4.89
N LEU A 41 -7.60 -8.99 4.12
CA LEU A 41 -7.84 -7.68 3.56
C LEU A 41 -8.06 -7.80 2.06
N ARG A 42 -8.93 -6.96 1.49
CA ARG A 42 -9.04 -6.80 0.04
C ARG A 42 -8.69 -5.36 -0.33
N ILE A 43 -7.84 -5.20 -1.33
CA ILE A 43 -7.51 -3.87 -1.85
C ILE A 43 -8.80 -3.22 -2.39
N ALA A 44 -9.00 -1.94 -2.17
CA ALA A 44 -10.10 -1.18 -2.76
C ALA A 44 -9.54 -0.17 -3.76
N GLN A 45 -8.44 0.49 -3.39
CA GLN A 45 -7.79 1.50 -4.21
C GLN A 45 -6.29 1.53 -3.93
N VAL A 46 -5.52 1.91 -4.96
CA VAL A 46 -4.08 2.16 -4.82
C VAL A 46 -3.84 3.67 -4.91
N THR A 47 -3.19 4.22 -3.89
CA THR A 47 -3.01 5.67 -3.75
C THR A 47 -1.93 6.19 -4.68
N ARG A 48 -2.10 7.42 -5.21
CA ARG A 48 -1.15 8.11 -6.11
C ARG A 48 -0.81 7.36 -7.42
N ILE A 49 -1.72 6.50 -7.91
CA ILE A 49 -1.53 5.81 -9.19
C ILE A 49 -2.14 6.61 -10.36
N LYS A 50 -1.37 6.78 -11.45
CA LYS A 50 -1.88 7.30 -12.73
C LYS A 50 -2.28 6.13 -13.64
N GLY A 51 -3.54 6.09 -14.05
CA GLY A 51 -4.13 5.00 -14.83
C GLY A 51 -4.21 5.29 -16.33
N ARG A 52 -4.73 4.30 -17.06
CA ARG A 52 -5.23 4.42 -18.44
C ARG A 52 -6.66 3.88 -18.46
N HIS A 53 -7.48 4.31 -19.41
CA HIS A 53 -8.81 3.74 -19.63
C HIS A 53 -8.75 2.20 -19.70
N SER A 54 -9.68 1.54 -19.01
CA SER A 54 -9.80 0.08 -18.88
C SER A 54 -8.63 -0.65 -18.20
N ARG A 55 -7.65 0.04 -17.61
CA ARG A 55 -6.60 -0.58 -16.80
C ARG A 55 -6.97 -0.58 -15.33
N MET A 56 -7.05 -1.78 -14.73
CA MET A 56 -7.20 -1.90 -13.28
C MET A 56 -5.94 -1.40 -12.56
N PRO A 57 -6.07 -0.54 -11.54
CA PRO A 57 -4.96 -0.22 -10.65
C PRO A 57 -4.40 -1.49 -10.02
N SER A 58 -3.08 -1.53 -9.87
CA SER A 58 -2.37 -2.61 -9.19
C SER A 58 -1.33 -2.00 -8.26
N ALA A 59 -0.99 -2.65 -7.16
CA ALA A 59 0.00 -2.21 -6.17
C ALA A 59 1.28 -3.05 -6.25
N ALA A 60 2.38 -2.44 -5.82
CA ALA A 60 3.66 -3.10 -5.54
C ALA A 60 3.97 -3.00 -4.03
N VAL A 61 4.94 -3.79 -3.57
CA VAL A 61 5.44 -3.73 -2.19
C VAL A 61 5.85 -2.30 -1.82
N GLY A 62 5.42 -1.82 -0.65
CA GLY A 62 5.68 -0.46 -0.17
C GLY A 62 4.75 0.62 -0.73
N ASP A 63 3.77 0.28 -1.57
CA ASP A 63 2.70 1.24 -1.91
C ASP A 63 1.70 1.36 -0.75
N PHE A 64 1.18 2.57 -0.56
CA PHE A 64 0.02 2.81 0.29
C PHE A 64 -1.27 2.44 -0.44
N VAL A 65 -2.11 1.63 0.20
CA VAL A 65 -3.36 1.11 -0.37
C VAL A 65 -4.52 1.27 0.61
N ASN A 66 -5.70 1.58 0.08
CA ASN A 66 -6.93 1.55 0.85
C ASN A 66 -7.48 0.12 0.78
N VAL A 67 -7.84 -0.45 1.93
CA VAL A 67 -8.28 -1.85 2.05
C VAL A 67 -9.62 -1.95 2.74
N THR A 68 -10.33 -3.05 2.50
CA THR A 68 -11.52 -3.46 3.25
C THR A 68 -11.23 -4.78 3.96
N VAL A 69 -11.66 -4.91 5.21
CA VAL A 69 -11.54 -6.17 5.96
C VAL A 69 -12.60 -7.15 5.43
N LYS A 70 -12.16 -8.32 4.96
CA LYS A 70 -13.04 -9.41 4.50
C LYS A 70 -13.21 -10.51 5.53
N LYS A 71 -12.19 -10.70 6.37
CA LYS A 71 -12.23 -11.61 7.50
C LYS A 71 -11.42 -10.98 8.63
N GLY A 72 -11.99 -10.97 9.82
CA GLY A 72 -11.36 -10.41 11.02
C GLY A 72 -12.25 -10.65 12.23
N ASN A 73 -11.75 -10.29 13.40
CA ASN A 73 -12.57 -10.22 14.61
C ASN A 73 -13.52 -9.02 14.49
N ALA A 74 -14.70 -9.14 15.09
CA ALA A 74 -15.65 -8.02 15.20
C ALA A 74 -15.12 -6.97 16.19
#